data_AF-A0A3N9NK74-F1
#
_entry.id   AF-A0A3N9NK74-F1
#
_cell.length_a   1.000
_cell.length_b   1.000
_cell.length_c   1.000
_cell.angle_alpha   90.00
_cell.angle_beta   90.00
_cell.angle_gamma   90.00
#
_symmetry.space_group_name_H-M   'P 1'
#
loop_
_entity.id
_entity.type
_entity.pdbx_description
1 polymer ?
#
loop_
_entity_poly.entity_id
_entity_poly.type
_entity_poly.pdbx_seq_one_letter_code
_entity_poly.pdbx_strand_id
1 'polypeptide(L)'
;MFRTVVKEELRVPGRVEHLGELRDFVTQVGRKFGFSERIINAFKLSIDEAATNIIKHAYRDWTGDITLRAMAKRNSLTMVLIDQGKYFDPRQVNSPDLQRYVEIGKKGGLGIFIMRRLLDGIEYRKSEEGNELWMVKNRDEEKKKKISFSAIPLSLKMRYWLYSLVIFTAILLLISFYNFVNTKKDIIDGYINAGRIACESLEDNLRQYWGSVAVTSDVYNAFKEFGSKEVPIVDGALDGIKAIQESQEHRGRLKEIVITNNQDMLIASSDSLKSETIWLENTRITLAEDAKLLQEFDNSSAFLLHDANDAKMIDIVWPILEDDQTKLATTHFYIDYALVQKDINRYVRSLIGEVLLIWGLVSASLFLLIYVVMYPFQRLQVWVKNLNTPGASEDMDIDASTEIGAIAQAFSDVTNQLKRSQVDLAEQERLQQEMHIAKQIQQT
;
A
#
# COMPACT_ATOMS: atom_id res chain seq x y z
N MET A 1 19.91 -29.85 31.28
CA MET A 1 19.46 -28.57 31.87
C MET A 1 18.11 -28.79 32.55
N PHE A 2 18.12 -29.20 33.81
CA PHE A 2 16.89 -29.47 34.57
C PHE A 2 16.16 -28.14 34.80
N ARG A 3 15.11 -27.88 34.01
CA ARG A 3 14.28 -26.68 34.18
C ARG A 3 13.62 -26.78 35.55
N THR A 4 13.83 -25.78 36.40
CA THR A 4 13.21 -25.65 37.73
C THR A 4 11.70 -25.66 37.56
N VAL A 5 11.06 -26.82 37.68
CA VAL A 5 9.62 -26.92 37.83
C VAL A 5 9.35 -26.61 39.28
N VAL A 6 8.84 -25.41 39.56
CA VAL A 6 8.39 -25.08 40.90
C VAL A 6 7.08 -25.82 41.12
N LYS A 7 7.06 -26.68 42.13
CA LYS A 7 5.89 -27.47 42.52
C LYS A 7 5.29 -26.85 43.78
N GLU A 8 4.03 -26.45 43.70
CA GLU A 8 3.23 -26.10 44.87
C GLU A 8 2.06 -27.09 44.97
N GLU A 9 1.63 -27.40 46.18
CA GLU A 9 0.57 -28.38 46.43
C GLU A 9 -0.36 -27.91 47.55
N LEU A 10 -1.65 -28.16 47.36
CA LEU A 10 -2.69 -28.01 48.37
C LEU A 10 -3.51 -29.30 48.43
N ARG A 11 -3.73 -29.83 49.63
CA ARG A 11 -4.62 -30.97 49.88
C ARG A 11 -5.76 -30.53 50.78
N VAL A 12 -6.99 -30.79 50.33
CA VAL A 12 -8.22 -30.45 51.07
C VAL A 12 -9.17 -31.66 51.10
N PRO A 13 -10.06 -31.75 52.11
CA PRO A 13 -11.14 -32.73 52.08
C PRO A 13 -12.04 -32.51 50.85
N GLY A 14 -12.50 -33.58 50.22
CA GLY A 14 -13.39 -33.57 49.07
C GLY A 14 -14.83 -33.16 49.42
N ARG A 15 -15.02 -31.95 49.93
CA ARG A 15 -16.31 -31.37 50.30
C ARG A 15 -16.49 -30.01 49.63
N VAL A 16 -17.74 -29.65 49.34
CA VAL A 16 -18.09 -28.41 48.62
C VAL A 16 -17.56 -27.15 49.32
N GLU A 17 -17.48 -27.18 50.65
CA GLU A 17 -16.97 -26.08 51.49
C GLU A 17 -15.52 -25.70 51.15
N HIS A 18 -14.69 -26.66 50.73
CA HIS A 18 -13.28 -26.43 50.42
C HIS A 18 -13.01 -26.03 48.97
N LEU A 19 -14.03 -25.89 48.11
CA LEU A 19 -13.87 -25.38 46.75
C LEU A 19 -13.33 -23.94 46.73
N GLY A 20 -13.64 -23.14 47.76
CA GLY A 20 -13.03 -21.81 47.95
C GLY A 20 -11.51 -21.87 48.02
N GLU A 21 -10.98 -22.76 48.85
CA GLU A 21 -9.54 -22.91 49.09
C GLU A 21 -8.78 -23.32 47.81
N LEU A 22 -9.36 -24.22 47.01
CA LEU A 22 -8.79 -24.59 45.71
C LEU A 22 -8.70 -23.39 44.75
N ARG A 23 -9.73 -22.53 44.69
CA ARG A 23 -9.71 -21.32 43.85
C ARG A 23 -8.72 -20.28 44.35
N ASP A 24 -8.59 -20.15 45.65
CA ASP A 24 -7.65 -19.21 46.26
C ASP A 24 -6.21 -19.63 45.99
N PHE A 25 -5.91 -20.92 46.10
CA PHE A 25 -4.63 -21.51 45.70
C PHE A 25 -4.30 -21.25 44.22
N VAL A 26 -5.27 -21.43 43.31
CA VAL A 26 -5.10 -21.11 41.88
C VAL A 26 -4.75 -19.64 41.67
N THR A 27 -5.41 -18.75 42.41
CA THR A 27 -5.15 -17.30 42.35
C THR A 27 -3.74 -17.00 42.83
N GLN A 28 -3.36 -17.56 43.98
CA GLN A 28 -2.08 -17.33 44.61
C GLN A 28 -0.94 -17.78 43.70
N VAL A 29 -0.99 -19.01 43.20
CA VAL A 29 0.00 -19.56 42.25
C VAL A 29 0.02 -18.73 40.96
N GLY A 30 -1.15 -18.49 40.35
CA GLY A 30 -1.24 -17.76 39.09
C GLY A 30 -0.64 -16.36 39.16
N ARG A 31 -0.94 -15.60 40.23
CA ARG A 31 -0.38 -14.26 40.46
C ARG A 31 1.10 -14.32 40.80
N LYS A 32 1.52 -15.25 41.67
CA LYS A 32 2.93 -15.43 42.06
C LYS A 32 3.84 -15.68 40.86
N PHE A 33 3.37 -16.43 39.87
CA PHE A 33 4.13 -16.69 38.64
C PHE A 33 3.77 -15.74 37.48
N GLY A 34 2.98 -14.69 37.71
CA GLY A 34 2.70 -13.65 36.70
C GLY A 34 1.90 -14.14 35.50
N PHE A 35 0.89 -15.00 35.71
CA PHE A 35 -0.10 -15.34 34.69
C PHE A 35 -1.23 -14.30 34.66
N SER A 36 -1.83 -14.08 33.49
CA SER A 36 -2.92 -13.11 33.33
C SER A 36 -4.19 -13.55 34.08
N GLU A 37 -5.01 -12.60 34.51
CA GLU A 37 -6.31 -12.88 35.15
C GLU A 37 -7.21 -13.74 34.25
N ARG A 38 -7.08 -13.65 32.93
CA ARG A 38 -7.76 -14.51 31.95
C ARG A 38 -7.37 -15.99 32.12
N ILE A 39 -6.08 -16.28 32.30
CA ILE A 39 -5.58 -17.63 32.53
C ILE A 39 -5.99 -18.13 33.92
N ILE A 40 -5.88 -17.28 34.94
CA ILE A 40 -6.28 -17.61 36.32
C ILE A 40 -7.76 -17.98 36.39
N ASN A 41 -8.65 -17.17 35.79
CA ASN A 41 -10.09 -17.42 35.80
C ASN A 41 -10.46 -18.68 35.00
N ALA A 42 -9.73 -18.99 33.92
CA ALA A 42 -9.91 -20.23 33.20
C ALA A 42 -9.58 -21.47 34.06
N PHE A 43 -8.51 -21.41 34.87
CA PHE A 43 -8.20 -22.50 35.80
C PHE A 43 -9.19 -22.60 36.95
N LYS A 44 -9.64 -21.48 37.52
CA LYS A 44 -10.67 -21.48 38.59
C LYS A 44 -11.93 -22.20 38.14
N LEU A 45 -12.46 -21.82 36.98
CA LEU A 45 -13.69 -22.41 36.46
C LEU A 45 -13.51 -23.91 36.14
N SER A 46 -12.36 -24.29 35.56
CA SER A 46 -12.07 -25.69 35.29
C SER A 46 -11.89 -26.53 36.55
N ILE A 47 -11.26 -25.98 37.60
CA ILE A 47 -11.09 -26.67 38.88
C ILE A 47 -12.41 -26.79 39.62
N ASP A 48 -13.24 -25.74 39.63
CA ASP A 48 -14.59 -25.81 40.21
C ASP A 48 -15.39 -26.95 39.59
N GLU A 49 -15.35 -27.05 38.26
CA GLU A 49 -16.06 -28.09 37.53
C GLU A 49 -15.48 -29.48 37.79
N ALA A 50 -14.15 -29.64 37.73
CA ALA A 50 -13.49 -30.93 37.97
C ALA A 50 -13.67 -31.42 39.41
N ALA A 51 -13.46 -30.55 40.40
CA ALA A 51 -13.61 -30.88 41.82
C ALA A 51 -15.08 -31.16 42.16
N THR A 52 -16.03 -30.38 41.62
CA THR A 52 -17.46 -30.67 41.78
C THR A 52 -17.82 -32.05 41.22
N ASN A 53 -17.24 -32.42 40.08
CA ASN A 53 -17.46 -33.74 39.49
C ASN A 53 -16.88 -34.87 40.36
N ILE A 54 -15.69 -34.69 40.93
CA ILE A 54 -15.10 -35.66 41.86
C ILE A 54 -15.98 -35.82 43.12
N ILE A 55 -16.35 -34.71 43.76
CA ILE A 55 -17.16 -34.71 44.99
C ILE A 55 -18.52 -35.37 44.76
N LYS A 56 -19.22 -35.02 43.67
CA LYS A 56 -20.59 -35.51 43.40
C LYS A 56 -20.63 -36.93 42.82
N HIS A 57 -19.62 -37.33 42.04
CA HIS A 57 -19.67 -38.56 41.26
C HIS A 57 -18.64 -39.60 41.69
N ALA A 58 -17.42 -39.19 42.06
CA ALA A 58 -16.33 -40.11 42.39
C ALA A 58 -16.29 -40.48 43.89
N TYR A 59 -16.74 -39.56 44.76
CA TYR A 59 -16.82 -39.72 46.23
C TYR A 59 -18.26 -39.87 46.75
N ARG A 60 -19.17 -40.42 45.93
CA ARG A 60 -20.61 -40.52 46.25
C ARG A 60 -20.90 -41.20 47.60
N ASP A 61 -20.13 -42.24 47.92
CA ASP A 61 -20.43 -43.14 49.05
C ASP A 61 -19.41 -43.02 50.20
N TRP A 62 -18.37 -42.18 50.06
CA TRP A 62 -17.34 -41.98 51.08
C TRP A 62 -16.60 -40.65 50.88
N THR A 63 -16.04 -40.08 51.95
CA THR A 63 -15.25 -38.84 51.87
C THR A 63 -13.79 -39.13 51.61
N GLY A 64 -13.28 -38.75 50.44
CA GLY A 64 -11.85 -38.73 50.13
C GLY A 64 -11.26 -37.31 50.14
N ASP A 65 -9.96 -37.21 49.91
CA ASP A 65 -9.26 -35.94 49.78
C ASP A 65 -9.07 -35.56 48.32
N ILE A 66 -8.93 -34.28 48.03
CA ILE A 66 -8.54 -33.76 46.72
C ILE A 66 -7.21 -33.05 46.89
N THR A 67 -6.23 -33.46 46.08
CA THR A 67 -4.92 -32.81 46.04
C THR A 67 -4.78 -32.03 44.75
N LEU A 68 -4.44 -30.75 44.84
CA LEU A 68 -4.18 -29.87 43.71
C LEU A 68 -2.71 -29.49 43.67
N ARG A 69 -2.01 -29.92 42.62
CA ARG A 69 -0.60 -29.59 42.37
C ARG A 69 -0.48 -28.59 41.25
N ALA A 70 0.34 -27.58 41.44
CA ALA A 70 0.70 -26.63 40.38
C ALA A 70 2.15 -26.79 39.96
N MET A 71 2.38 -26.78 38.65
CA MET A 71 3.68 -26.79 38.00
C MET A 71 3.78 -25.59 37.06
N ALA A 72 4.52 -24.57 37.49
CA ALA A 72 4.78 -23.41 36.66
C ALA A 72 6.03 -23.61 35.80
N LYS A 73 5.90 -23.44 34.49
CA LYS A 73 7.01 -23.38 33.51
C LYS A 73 7.07 -21.98 32.90
N ARG A 74 8.18 -21.67 32.23
CA ARG A 74 8.38 -20.37 31.55
C ARG A 74 7.18 -19.98 30.66
N ASN A 75 6.65 -20.93 29.90
CA ASN A 75 5.62 -20.67 28.89
C ASN A 75 4.24 -21.25 29.22
N SER A 76 4.08 -21.96 30.33
CA SER A 76 2.82 -22.63 30.64
C SER A 76 2.63 -22.86 32.14
N LEU A 77 1.36 -22.92 32.54
CA LEU A 77 0.94 -23.37 33.86
C LEU A 77 0.27 -24.73 33.68
N THR A 78 0.67 -25.69 34.50
CA THR A 78 0.03 -27.00 34.59
C THR A 78 -0.54 -27.18 35.99
N MET A 79 -1.80 -27.55 36.07
CA MET A 79 -2.46 -27.92 37.33
C MET A 79 -2.89 -29.37 37.26
N VAL A 80 -2.62 -30.12 38.32
CA VAL A 80 -2.95 -31.55 38.42
C VAL A 80 -3.85 -31.74 39.62
N LEU A 81 -5.07 -32.20 39.36
CA LEU A 81 -6.04 -32.54 40.39
C LEU A 81 -5.99 -34.05 40.61
N ILE A 82 -5.81 -34.49 41.86
CA ILE A 82 -5.64 -35.90 42.22
C ILE A 82 -6.74 -36.32 43.19
N ASP A 83 -7.40 -37.44 42.88
CA ASP A 83 -8.48 -38.04 43.67
C ASP A 83 -8.33 -39.57 43.79
N GLN A 84 -8.93 -40.17 44.81
CA GLN A 84 -8.98 -41.62 45.04
C GLN A 84 -10.34 -42.21 44.66
N GLY A 85 -11.16 -41.48 43.91
CA GLY A 85 -12.52 -41.86 43.59
C GLY A 85 -12.59 -42.89 42.46
N LYS A 86 -13.81 -43.19 42.01
CA LYS A 86 -14.02 -44.11 40.89
C LYS A 86 -13.45 -43.53 39.60
N TYR A 87 -12.50 -44.24 38.98
CA TYR A 87 -11.88 -43.84 37.71
C TYR A 87 -12.94 -43.64 36.61
N PHE A 88 -12.78 -42.55 35.86
CA PHE A 88 -13.61 -42.16 34.74
C PHE A 88 -12.71 -41.85 33.53
N ASP A 89 -13.01 -42.35 32.32
CA ASP A 89 -12.24 -41.97 31.13
C ASP A 89 -12.93 -40.81 30.38
N PRO A 90 -12.47 -39.55 30.52
CA PRO A 90 -13.06 -38.40 29.84
C PRO A 90 -12.90 -38.42 28.32
N ARG A 91 -12.09 -39.33 27.74
CA ARG A 91 -11.99 -39.50 26.27
C ARG A 91 -13.21 -40.20 25.67
N GLN A 92 -13.99 -40.91 26.50
CA GLN A 92 -15.21 -41.60 26.07
C GLN A 92 -16.44 -40.67 26.02
N VAL A 93 -16.29 -39.40 26.41
CA VAL A 93 -17.37 -38.41 26.39
C VAL A 93 -17.34 -37.60 25.10
N ASN A 94 -18.36 -37.80 24.27
CA ASN A 94 -18.60 -37.01 23.06
C ASN A 94 -18.91 -35.55 23.40
N SER A 95 -18.51 -34.62 22.52
CA SER A 95 -18.88 -33.21 22.64
C SER A 95 -20.41 -33.08 22.57
N PRO A 96 -21.07 -32.45 23.56
CA PRO A 96 -22.51 -32.30 23.56
C PRO A 96 -22.97 -31.37 22.43
N ASP A 97 -24.10 -31.69 21.81
CA ASP A 97 -24.81 -30.78 20.92
C ASP A 97 -25.46 -29.66 21.76
N LEU A 98 -24.88 -28.46 21.71
CA LEU A 98 -25.29 -27.32 22.52
C LEU A 98 -26.71 -26.85 22.20
N GLN A 99 -27.17 -27.01 20.95
CA GLN A 99 -28.52 -26.61 20.54
C GLN A 99 -29.57 -27.50 21.19
N ARG A 100 -29.36 -28.81 21.11
CA ARG A 100 -30.24 -29.81 21.74
C ARG A 100 -30.27 -29.73 23.27
N TYR A 101 -29.17 -29.35 23.92
CA TYR A 101 -29.11 -29.19 25.39
C TYR A 101 -29.93 -28.01 25.90
N VAL A 102 -29.96 -26.91 25.13
CA VAL A 102 -30.77 -25.72 25.46
C VAL A 102 -32.26 -26.01 25.26
N GLU A 103 -32.63 -26.69 24.18
CA GLU A 103 -34.03 -27.06 23.88
C GLU A 103 -34.66 -27.97 24.96
N ILE A 104 -33.91 -28.92 25.52
CA ILE A 104 -34.42 -29.88 26.52
C ILE A 104 -34.20 -29.43 27.98
N GLY A 105 -33.61 -28.25 28.21
CA GLY A 105 -33.40 -27.69 29.55
C GLY A 105 -32.53 -28.55 30.49
N LYS A 106 -31.63 -29.38 29.95
CA LYS A 106 -30.88 -30.36 30.75
C LYS A 106 -29.84 -29.67 31.63
N LYS A 107 -30.01 -29.79 32.95
CA LYS A 107 -29.08 -29.25 33.96
C LYS A 107 -27.92 -30.23 34.17
N GLY A 108 -26.76 -29.93 33.59
CA GLY A 108 -25.49 -30.66 33.82
C GLY A 108 -24.94 -31.41 32.61
N GLY A 109 -23.67 -31.85 32.68
CA GLY A 109 -22.99 -32.62 31.61
C GLY A 109 -22.13 -31.81 30.64
N LEU A 110 -22.00 -30.49 30.84
CA LEU A 110 -21.14 -29.62 30.02
C LEU A 110 -19.71 -29.47 30.57
N GLY A 111 -19.40 -30.04 31.73
CA GLY A 111 -18.17 -29.73 32.45
C GLY A 111 -16.89 -29.96 31.67
N ILE A 112 -16.73 -31.18 31.14
CA ILE A 112 -15.56 -31.53 30.32
C ILE A 112 -15.48 -30.70 29.03
N PHE A 113 -16.63 -30.31 28.47
CA PHE A 113 -16.69 -29.45 27.28
C PHE A 113 -16.21 -28.03 27.59
N ILE A 114 -16.66 -27.45 28.71
CA ILE A 114 -16.22 -26.12 29.18
C ILE A 114 -14.72 -26.14 29.44
N MET A 115 -14.21 -27.15 30.15
CA MET A 115 -12.79 -27.27 30.43
C MET A 115 -11.96 -27.36 29.13
N ARG A 116 -12.37 -28.18 28.16
CA ARG A 116 -11.69 -28.30 26.85
C ARG A 116 -11.68 -27.00 26.04
N ARG A 117 -12.67 -26.12 26.26
CA ARG A 117 -12.73 -24.81 25.58
C ARG A 117 -11.86 -23.76 26.26
N LEU A 118 -11.66 -23.90 27.57
CA LEU A 118 -10.92 -22.93 28.39
C LEU A 118 -9.42 -23.23 28.49
N LEU A 119 -9.01 -24.49 28.35
CA LEU A 119 -7.63 -24.96 28.53
C LEU A 119 -7.04 -25.45 27.21
N ASP A 120 -5.71 -25.44 27.11
CA ASP A 120 -4.99 -25.86 25.88
C ASP A 120 -4.74 -27.37 25.86
N GLY A 121 -4.71 -28.01 27.03
CA GLY A 121 -4.52 -29.46 27.14
C GLY A 121 -5.21 -30.01 28.38
N ILE A 122 -5.87 -31.15 28.23
CA ILE A 122 -6.46 -31.91 29.33
C ILE A 122 -6.11 -33.38 29.14
N GLU A 123 -5.55 -34.00 30.16
CA GLU A 123 -5.25 -35.43 30.16
C GLU A 123 -5.69 -36.04 31.48
N TYR A 124 -6.23 -37.26 31.42
CA TYR A 124 -6.62 -37.99 32.61
C TYR A 124 -5.87 -39.31 32.66
N ARG A 125 -5.23 -39.60 33.79
CA ARG A 125 -4.32 -40.73 33.95
C ARG A 125 -4.55 -41.38 35.31
N LYS A 126 -4.25 -42.67 35.43
CA LYS A 126 -4.23 -43.37 36.71
C LYS A 126 -2.79 -43.49 37.19
N SER A 127 -2.55 -43.12 38.44
CA SER A 127 -1.25 -43.20 39.12
C SER A 127 -1.36 -44.05 40.39
N GLU A 128 -0.23 -44.26 41.08
CA GLU A 128 -0.20 -44.91 42.40
C GLU A 128 -0.89 -44.06 43.48
N GLU A 129 -0.93 -42.72 43.32
CA GLU A 129 -1.53 -41.79 44.29
C GLU A 129 -3.04 -41.58 44.10
N GLY A 130 -3.57 -42.06 42.97
CA GLY A 130 -4.97 -41.90 42.59
C GLY A 130 -5.15 -41.58 41.10
N ASN A 131 -6.34 -41.12 40.75
CA ASN A 131 -6.65 -40.61 39.43
C ASN A 131 -6.16 -39.16 39.32
N GLU A 132 -5.49 -38.83 38.22
CA GLU A 132 -4.88 -37.52 37.99
C GLU A 132 -5.51 -36.83 36.77
N LEU A 133 -6.06 -35.64 36.97
CA LEU A 133 -6.50 -34.74 35.91
C LEU A 133 -5.44 -33.65 35.68
N TRP A 134 -4.72 -33.77 34.58
CA TRP A 134 -3.73 -32.81 34.13
C TRP A 134 -4.41 -31.74 33.27
N MET A 135 -4.27 -30.47 33.66
CA MET A 135 -4.80 -29.31 32.97
C MET A 135 -3.65 -28.36 32.61
N VAL A 136 -3.53 -28.02 31.33
CA VAL A 136 -2.43 -27.19 30.81
C VAL A 136 -2.99 -25.95 30.13
N LYS A 137 -2.39 -24.79 30.42
CA LYS A 137 -2.61 -23.56 29.67
C LYS A 137 -1.31 -22.82 29.44
N ASN A 138 -1.08 -22.41 28.20
CA ASN A 138 0.07 -21.63 27.79
C ASN A 138 -0.12 -20.16 28.16
N ARG A 139 0.99 -19.45 28.36
CA ARG A 139 0.96 -17.99 28.51
C ARG A 139 0.35 -17.36 27.27
N ASP A 140 -0.31 -16.22 27.46
CA ASP A 140 -0.75 -15.38 26.36
C ASP A 140 0.50 -15.04 25.51
N GLU A 141 0.53 -15.46 24.24
CA GLU A 141 1.59 -15.03 23.34
C GLU A 141 1.50 -13.50 23.22
N GLU A 142 2.56 -12.79 23.61
CA GLU A 142 2.77 -11.44 23.11
C GLU A 142 2.94 -11.55 21.60
N LYS A 143 1.85 -11.36 20.86
CA LYS A 143 1.92 -11.16 19.42
C LYS A 143 2.80 -9.94 19.19
N LYS A 144 4.08 -10.18 18.85
CA LYS A 144 4.99 -9.16 18.33
C LYS A 144 4.21 -8.39 17.28
N LYS A 145 3.94 -7.12 17.56
CA LYS A 145 3.21 -6.23 16.65
C LYS A 145 4.01 -6.15 15.36
N LYS A 146 3.64 -6.97 14.36
CA LYS A 146 3.85 -6.60 12.97
C LYS A 146 3.15 -5.25 12.82
N ILE A 147 3.85 -4.26 12.27
CA ILE A 147 3.26 -2.97 11.91
C ILE A 147 2.13 -3.30 10.94
N SER A 148 0.91 -3.34 11.45
CA SER A 148 -0.32 -3.46 10.67
C SER A 148 -0.89 -2.06 10.60
N PHE A 149 -1.08 -1.54 9.38
CA PHE A 149 -1.76 -0.28 9.12
C PHE A 149 -3.26 -0.29 9.53
N SER A 150 -3.76 -1.35 10.16
CA SER A 150 -5.13 -1.42 10.68
C SER A 150 -5.22 -0.90 12.12
N ALA A 151 -5.53 0.39 12.32
CA ALA A 151 -6.37 0.87 13.44
C ALA A 151 -6.46 2.40 13.53
N ILE A 152 -6.62 3.13 12.41
CA ILE A 152 -7.43 4.35 12.51
C ILE A 152 -8.88 3.88 12.37
N PRO A 153 -9.77 4.10 13.35
CA PRO A 153 -11.19 3.78 13.22
C PRO A 153 -11.84 4.75 12.21
N LEU A 154 -11.51 4.56 10.93
CA LEU A 154 -12.05 5.30 9.81
C LEU A 154 -13.47 4.78 9.57
N SER A 155 -14.43 5.69 9.53
CA SER A 155 -15.80 5.39 9.13
C SER A 155 -15.82 4.70 7.75
N LEU A 156 -16.87 3.93 7.46
CA LEU A 156 -17.01 3.27 6.15
C LEU A 156 -16.83 4.27 5.00
N LYS A 157 -17.40 5.49 5.14
CA LYS A 157 -17.25 6.63 4.22
C LYS A 157 -15.78 6.91 3.90
N MET A 158 -14.97 7.04 4.95
CA MET A 158 -13.58 7.43 4.82
C MET A 158 -12.73 6.31 4.19
N ARG A 159 -13.07 5.04 4.43
CA ARG A 159 -12.36 3.91 3.79
C ARG A 159 -12.59 3.87 2.28
N TYR A 160 -13.85 3.95 1.83
CA TYR A 160 -14.15 3.96 0.40
C TYR A 160 -13.60 5.22 -0.27
N TRP A 161 -13.67 6.38 0.39
CA TRP A 161 -13.06 7.61 -0.13
C TRP A 161 -11.54 7.46 -0.31
N LEU A 162 -10.85 6.92 0.68
CA LEU A 162 -9.40 6.66 0.59
C LEU A 162 -9.05 5.67 -0.52
N TYR A 163 -9.81 4.58 -0.69
CA TYR A 163 -9.55 3.63 -1.77
C TYR A 163 -9.77 4.26 -3.15
N SER A 164 -10.87 4.99 -3.36
CA SER A 164 -11.13 5.71 -4.61
C SER A 164 -10.05 6.76 -4.87
N LEU A 165 -9.61 7.49 -3.85
CA LEU A 165 -8.55 8.49 -3.94
C LEU A 165 -7.21 7.87 -4.32
N VAL A 166 -6.85 6.72 -3.72
CA VAL A 166 -5.60 6.00 -4.04
C VAL A 166 -5.60 5.52 -5.49
N ILE A 167 -6.69 4.88 -5.93
CA ILE A 167 -6.81 4.38 -7.32
C ILE A 167 -6.72 5.55 -8.30
N PHE A 168 -7.49 6.61 -8.05
CA PHE A 168 -7.47 7.80 -8.89
C PHE A 168 -6.08 8.46 -8.94
N THR A 169 -5.42 8.61 -7.79
CA THR A 169 -4.07 9.19 -7.71
C THR A 169 -3.07 8.35 -8.50
N ALA A 170 -3.15 7.01 -8.43
CA ALA A 170 -2.27 6.13 -9.20
C ALA A 170 -2.46 6.30 -10.71
N ILE A 171 -3.71 6.35 -11.17
CA ILE A 171 -4.03 6.58 -12.59
C ILE A 171 -3.53 7.96 -13.06
N LEU A 172 -3.80 9.00 -12.27
CA LEU A 172 -3.38 10.36 -12.58
C LEU A 172 -1.85 10.47 -12.69
N LEU A 173 -1.11 9.85 -11.75
CA LEU A 173 0.36 9.81 -11.80
C LEU A 173 0.88 9.06 -13.02
N LEU A 174 0.26 7.95 -13.41
CA LEU A 174 0.67 7.17 -14.58
C LEU A 174 0.49 7.98 -15.88
N ILE A 175 -0.66 8.62 -16.06
CA ILE A 175 -0.92 9.49 -17.21
C ILE A 175 0.05 10.67 -17.23
N SER A 176 0.24 11.32 -16.08
CA SER A 176 1.15 12.47 -15.97
C SER A 176 2.60 12.09 -16.26
N PHE A 177 3.03 10.91 -15.82
CA PHE A 177 4.36 10.38 -16.11
C PHE A 177 4.55 10.10 -17.61
N TYR A 178 3.56 9.48 -18.25
CA TYR A 178 3.58 9.26 -19.70
C TYR A 178 3.71 10.59 -20.47
N ASN A 179 2.88 11.57 -20.12
CA ASN A 179 2.96 12.91 -20.72
C ASN A 179 4.32 13.57 -20.47
N PHE A 180 4.86 13.45 -19.25
CA PHE A 180 6.17 14.01 -18.91
C PHE A 180 7.29 13.44 -19.79
N VAL A 181 7.32 12.12 -19.97
CA VAL A 181 8.35 11.45 -20.78
C VAL A 181 8.27 11.90 -22.24
N ASN A 182 7.06 11.96 -22.81
CA ASN A 182 6.87 12.35 -24.20
C ASN A 182 7.19 13.83 -24.43
N THR A 183 6.63 14.74 -23.64
CA THR A 183 6.88 16.17 -23.81
C THR A 183 8.35 16.53 -23.55
N LYS A 184 9.02 15.85 -22.60
CA LYS A 184 10.46 16.02 -22.41
C LYS A 184 11.23 15.64 -23.67
N LYS A 185 10.86 14.54 -24.32
CA LYS A 185 11.46 14.11 -25.59
C LYS A 185 11.20 15.15 -26.68
N ASP A 186 9.95 15.58 -26.84
CA ASP A 186 9.58 16.59 -27.85
C ASP A 186 10.34 17.91 -27.69
N ILE A 187 10.58 18.35 -26.44
CA ILE A 187 11.40 19.54 -26.16
C ILE A 187 12.84 19.32 -26.66
N ILE A 188 13.46 18.20 -26.30
CA ILE A 188 14.85 17.89 -26.72
C ILE A 188 14.92 17.80 -28.25
N ASP A 189 14.01 17.06 -28.87
CA ASP A 189 13.93 16.89 -30.32
C ASP A 189 13.72 18.24 -31.02
N GLY A 190 12.94 19.15 -30.43
CA GLY A 190 12.77 20.52 -30.94
C GLY A 190 14.06 21.35 -30.95
N TYR A 191 14.89 21.24 -29.91
CA TYR A 191 16.21 21.89 -29.88
C TYR A 191 17.17 21.26 -30.91
N ILE A 192 17.19 19.93 -31.01
CA ILE A 192 18.02 19.22 -31.99
C ILE A 192 17.61 19.60 -33.41
N ASN A 193 16.32 19.59 -33.73
CA ASN A 193 15.82 19.95 -35.05
C ASN A 193 16.11 21.41 -35.41
N ALA A 194 15.97 22.34 -34.46
CA ALA A 194 16.32 23.74 -34.68
C ALA A 194 17.82 23.92 -34.98
N GLY A 195 18.70 23.19 -34.28
CA GLY A 195 20.13 23.21 -34.57
C GLY A 195 20.48 22.57 -35.92
N ARG A 196 19.81 21.49 -36.31
CA ARG A 196 19.95 20.88 -37.64
C ARG A 196 19.59 21.85 -38.77
N ILE A 197 18.47 22.57 -38.65
CA ILE A 197 18.06 23.58 -39.63
C ILE A 197 19.13 24.68 -39.74
N ALA A 198 19.73 25.08 -38.62
CA ALA A 198 20.84 26.04 -38.62
C ALA A 198 22.08 25.48 -39.34
N CYS A 199 22.41 24.20 -39.13
CA CYS A 199 23.50 23.53 -39.82
C CYS A 199 23.26 23.40 -41.33
N GLU A 200 22.03 23.10 -41.75
CA GLU A 200 21.64 23.04 -43.16
C GLU A 200 21.78 24.41 -43.84
N SER A 201 21.27 25.47 -43.22
CA SER A 201 21.45 26.84 -43.71
C SER A 201 22.92 27.26 -43.75
N LEU A 202 23.72 26.81 -42.77
CA LEU A 202 25.15 27.06 -42.76
C LEU A 202 25.86 26.32 -43.89
N GLU A 203 25.54 25.04 -44.11
CA GLU A 203 26.08 24.24 -45.21
C GLU A 203 25.83 24.92 -46.57
N ASP A 204 24.61 25.38 -46.84
CA ASP A 204 24.29 26.07 -48.09
C ASP A 204 25.17 27.32 -48.31
N ASN A 205 25.34 28.14 -47.26
CA ASN A 205 26.20 29.33 -47.31
C ASN A 205 27.67 28.96 -47.58
N LEU A 206 28.18 27.93 -46.89
CA LEU A 206 29.57 27.49 -47.03
C LEU A 206 29.85 26.89 -48.41
N ARG A 207 28.95 26.05 -48.92
CA ARG A 207 29.06 25.47 -50.26
C ARG A 207 29.02 26.56 -51.33
N GLN A 208 28.14 27.55 -51.18
CA GLN A 208 28.09 28.69 -52.09
C GLN A 208 29.39 29.51 -52.06
N TYR A 209 29.93 29.81 -50.87
CA TYR A 209 31.14 30.60 -50.74
C TYR A 209 32.37 29.86 -51.26
N TRP A 210 32.61 28.63 -50.80
CA TRP A 210 33.78 27.84 -51.18
C TRP A 210 33.76 27.42 -52.66
N GLY A 211 32.58 27.25 -53.25
CA GLY A 211 32.41 26.99 -54.68
C GLY A 211 32.45 28.24 -55.57
N SER A 212 32.59 29.44 -55.00
CA SER A 212 32.57 30.71 -55.75
C SER A 212 33.96 31.17 -56.19
N VAL A 213 34.00 32.20 -57.05
CA VAL A 213 35.25 32.86 -57.49
C VAL A 213 36.05 33.47 -56.33
N ALA A 214 35.45 33.62 -55.14
CA ALA A 214 36.16 34.05 -53.94
C ALA A 214 37.23 33.05 -53.47
N VAL A 215 37.09 31.77 -53.81
CA VAL A 215 38.07 30.72 -53.53
C VAL A 215 38.64 30.22 -54.86
N THR A 216 39.96 30.34 -55.04
CA THR A 216 40.60 29.85 -56.27
C THR A 216 40.57 28.33 -56.33
N SER A 217 40.56 27.76 -57.53
CA SER A 217 40.46 26.31 -57.72
C SER A 217 41.58 25.52 -57.05
N ASP A 218 42.80 26.07 -57.01
CA ASP A 218 43.94 25.43 -56.33
C ASP A 218 43.73 25.37 -54.81
N VAL A 219 43.20 26.45 -54.22
CA VAL A 219 42.89 26.54 -52.79
C VAL A 219 41.73 25.62 -52.42
N TYR A 220 40.69 25.58 -53.25
CA TYR A 220 39.55 24.69 -53.06
C TYR A 220 39.97 23.21 -53.15
N ASN A 221 40.79 22.84 -54.14
CA ASN A 221 41.30 21.48 -54.26
C ASN A 221 42.22 21.10 -53.09
N ALA A 222 43.09 22.01 -52.66
CA ALA A 222 43.94 21.78 -51.49
C ALA A 222 43.11 21.62 -50.19
N PHE A 223 42.01 22.36 -50.08
CA PHE A 223 41.04 22.17 -49.00
C PHE A 223 40.36 20.80 -49.06
N LYS A 224 39.85 20.41 -50.24
CA LYS A 224 39.18 19.13 -50.46
C LYS A 224 40.12 17.94 -50.20
N GLU A 225 41.34 17.97 -50.70
CA GLU A 225 42.28 16.83 -50.61
C GLU A 225 43.03 16.77 -49.28
N PHE A 226 43.47 17.91 -48.75
CA PHE A 226 44.38 17.97 -47.61
C PHE A 226 43.80 18.68 -46.38
N GLY A 227 42.58 19.22 -46.47
CA GLY A 227 42.00 20.01 -45.39
C GLY A 227 42.71 21.35 -45.17
N SER A 228 43.26 21.95 -46.24
CA SER A 228 43.97 23.24 -46.17
C SER A 228 43.17 24.33 -45.43
N LYS A 229 43.85 25.07 -44.55
CA LYS A 229 43.27 26.19 -43.78
C LYS A 229 43.63 27.54 -44.39
N GLU A 230 43.63 27.67 -45.71
CA GLU A 230 43.97 28.97 -46.32
C GLU A 230 42.93 30.05 -45.98
N VAL A 231 43.38 31.31 -45.97
CA VAL A 231 42.58 32.47 -45.53
C VAL A 231 41.18 32.51 -46.17
N PRO A 232 41.00 32.27 -47.48
CA PRO A 232 39.66 32.28 -48.08
C PRO A 232 38.72 31.20 -47.51
N ILE A 233 39.24 30.02 -47.13
CA ILE A 233 38.44 28.95 -46.53
C ILE A 233 37.97 29.35 -45.13
N VAL A 234 38.91 29.90 -44.33
CA VAL A 234 38.65 30.37 -42.96
C VAL A 234 37.67 31.55 -42.95
N ASP A 235 37.86 32.53 -43.83
CA ASP A 235 36.99 33.71 -43.91
C ASP A 235 35.55 33.31 -44.28
N GLY A 236 35.37 32.43 -45.28
CA GLY A 236 34.04 31.92 -45.63
C GLY A 236 33.36 31.17 -44.49
N ALA A 237 34.14 30.41 -43.71
CA ALA A 237 33.65 29.70 -42.54
C ALA A 237 33.21 30.66 -41.42
N LEU A 238 34.00 31.70 -41.13
CA LEU A 238 33.68 32.72 -40.13
C LEU A 238 32.47 33.57 -40.54
N ASP A 239 32.36 33.94 -41.82
CA ASP A 239 31.23 34.69 -42.35
C ASP A 239 29.93 33.88 -42.25
N GLY A 240 29.97 32.58 -42.58
CA GLY A 240 28.85 31.67 -42.41
C GLY A 240 28.39 31.56 -40.95
N ILE A 241 29.34 31.36 -40.01
CA ILE A 241 29.04 31.34 -38.57
C ILE A 241 28.38 32.65 -38.13
N LYS A 242 28.93 33.79 -38.57
CA LYS A 242 28.40 35.12 -38.22
C LYS A 242 26.98 35.31 -38.72
N ALA A 243 26.65 34.86 -39.93
CA ALA A 243 25.29 34.92 -40.46
C ALA A 243 24.29 34.14 -39.58
N ILE A 244 24.68 32.98 -39.06
CA ILE A 244 23.85 32.20 -38.12
C ILE A 244 23.72 32.89 -36.76
N GLN A 245 24.80 33.47 -36.23
CA GLN A 245 24.78 34.21 -34.95
C GLN A 245 23.90 35.46 -35.01
N GLU A 246 23.87 36.15 -36.15
CA GLU A 246 23.07 37.35 -36.38
C GLU A 246 21.59 37.04 -36.71
N SER A 247 21.29 35.81 -37.11
CA SER A 247 19.92 35.34 -37.38
C SER A 247 19.04 35.41 -36.13
N GLN A 248 17.89 36.08 -36.24
CA GLN A 248 16.87 36.13 -35.18
C GLN A 248 16.35 34.74 -34.78
N GLU A 249 16.41 33.77 -35.70
CA GLU A 249 15.87 32.43 -35.52
C GLU A 249 16.76 31.54 -34.63
N HIS A 250 18.08 31.75 -34.70
CA HIS A 250 19.08 30.87 -34.05
C HIS A 250 19.81 31.52 -32.86
N ARG A 251 19.81 32.85 -32.75
CA ARG A 251 20.54 33.63 -31.74
C ARG A 251 20.29 33.25 -30.28
N GLY A 252 19.11 32.71 -29.96
CA GLY A 252 18.70 32.40 -28.58
C GLY A 252 19.04 31.00 -28.07
N ARG A 253 19.59 30.12 -28.94
CA ARG A 253 19.72 28.67 -28.65
C ARG A 253 21.14 28.13 -28.81
N LEU A 254 22.05 28.97 -29.31
CA LEU A 254 23.42 28.60 -29.65
C LEU A 254 24.35 28.87 -28.47
N LYS A 255 25.17 27.88 -28.10
CA LYS A 255 26.33 28.07 -27.22
C LYS A 255 27.57 28.39 -28.03
N GLU A 256 27.88 27.56 -29.03
CA GLU A 256 29.06 27.69 -29.87
C GLU A 256 28.87 26.92 -31.20
N ILE A 257 29.38 27.45 -32.31
CA ILE A 257 29.55 26.74 -33.59
C ILE A 257 31.03 26.55 -33.83
N VAL A 258 31.43 25.34 -34.19
CA VAL A 258 32.80 25.02 -34.59
C VAL A 258 32.79 24.33 -35.93
N ILE A 259 33.67 24.73 -36.84
CA ILE A 259 33.85 24.10 -38.15
C ILE A 259 35.25 23.51 -38.21
N THR A 260 35.34 22.24 -38.59
CA THR A 260 36.61 21.53 -38.83
C THR A 260 36.76 21.16 -40.30
N ASN A 261 37.99 20.92 -40.74
CA ASN A 261 38.26 20.33 -42.05
C ASN A 261 37.92 18.83 -42.07
N ASN A 262 38.15 18.20 -43.22
CA ASN A 262 38.03 16.75 -43.43
C ASN A 262 38.99 15.90 -42.57
N GLN A 263 39.97 16.50 -41.91
CA GLN A 263 40.91 15.88 -40.95
C GLN A 263 40.59 16.25 -39.48
N ASP A 264 39.40 16.79 -39.22
CA ASP A 264 38.89 17.19 -37.91
C ASP A 264 39.71 18.30 -37.22
N MET A 265 40.44 19.09 -38.00
CA MET A 265 41.21 20.25 -37.54
C MET A 265 40.34 21.51 -37.53
N LEU A 266 40.42 22.29 -36.47
CA LEU A 266 39.68 23.55 -36.30
C LEU A 266 39.98 24.55 -37.44
N ILE A 267 38.94 24.97 -38.19
CA ILE A 267 39.02 26.02 -39.21
C ILE A 267 38.37 27.31 -38.72
N ALA A 268 37.21 27.22 -38.06
CA ALA A 268 36.49 28.37 -37.57
C ALA A 268 35.74 28.04 -36.28
N SER A 269 35.59 29.03 -35.41
CA SER A 269 34.74 28.95 -34.22
C SER A 269 34.02 30.26 -34.00
N SER A 270 32.80 30.17 -33.47
CA SER A 270 32.02 31.32 -33.01
C SER A 270 32.52 31.89 -31.67
N ASP A 271 33.36 31.15 -30.94
CA ASP A 271 34.06 31.63 -29.75
C ASP A 271 35.27 32.46 -30.18
N SER A 272 35.26 33.73 -29.78
CA SER A 272 36.33 34.68 -30.10
C SER A 272 37.70 34.19 -29.64
N LEU A 273 37.80 33.53 -28.48
CA LEU A 273 39.08 33.05 -27.97
C LEU A 273 39.65 31.90 -28.80
N LYS A 274 38.79 30.96 -29.23
CA LYS A 274 39.19 29.87 -30.13
C LYS A 274 39.42 30.33 -31.56
N SER A 275 38.79 31.42 -31.97
CA SER A 275 39.03 32.02 -33.29
C SER A 275 40.45 32.59 -33.40
N GLU A 276 41.01 33.14 -32.31
CA GLU A 276 42.39 33.64 -32.28
C GLU A 276 43.43 32.50 -32.35
N THR A 277 43.07 31.27 -31.99
CA THR A 277 43.98 30.11 -31.99
C THR A 277 43.97 29.30 -33.28
N ILE A 278 43.09 29.59 -34.25
CA ILE A 278 42.95 28.86 -35.53
C ILE A 278 44.31 28.67 -36.24
N TRP A 279 45.16 29.69 -36.17
CA TRP A 279 46.48 29.77 -36.83
C TRP A 279 47.66 29.36 -35.96
N LEU A 280 47.44 29.22 -34.65
CA LEU A 280 48.49 28.99 -33.66
C LEU A 280 48.59 27.53 -33.22
N GLU A 281 47.48 26.79 -33.27
CA GLU A 281 47.40 25.42 -32.79
C GLU A 281 46.85 24.45 -33.84
N ASN A 282 47.41 23.24 -33.84
CA ASN A 282 46.85 22.08 -34.54
C ASN A 282 45.68 21.47 -33.73
N THR A 283 44.73 22.31 -33.31
CA THR A 283 43.59 21.88 -32.50
C THR A 283 42.71 20.94 -33.30
N ARG A 284 42.60 19.69 -32.85
CA ARG A 284 41.66 18.70 -33.37
C ARG A 284 40.42 18.68 -32.51
N ILE A 285 39.26 18.67 -33.14
CA ILE A 285 37.98 18.51 -32.46
C ILE A 285 37.53 17.08 -32.72
N THR A 286 37.54 16.27 -31.67
CA THR A 286 37.02 14.91 -31.71
C THR A 286 35.85 14.80 -30.75
N LEU A 287 34.94 13.88 -31.03
CA LEU A 287 33.84 13.57 -30.11
C LEU A 287 34.41 13.13 -28.76
N ALA A 288 33.87 13.68 -27.67
CA ALA A 288 34.32 13.36 -26.31
C ALA A 288 34.05 11.88 -25.97
N GLU A 289 34.90 11.28 -25.13
CA GLU A 289 34.76 9.87 -24.74
C GLU A 289 33.46 9.58 -23.96
N ASP A 290 32.92 10.59 -23.28
CA ASP A 290 31.67 10.51 -22.51
C ASP A 290 30.42 10.82 -23.36
N ALA A 291 30.59 11.11 -24.65
CA ALA A 291 29.50 11.48 -25.53
C ALA A 291 28.47 10.35 -25.66
N LYS A 292 27.23 10.66 -25.28
CA LYS A 292 26.10 9.75 -25.38
C LYS A 292 25.24 10.12 -26.57
N LEU A 293 25.08 9.20 -27.51
CA LEU A 293 24.16 9.39 -28.64
C LEU A 293 22.73 9.66 -28.13
N LEU A 294 22.17 10.80 -28.53
CA LEU A 294 20.77 11.15 -28.31
C LEU A 294 19.90 10.70 -29.48
N GLN A 295 20.34 11.02 -30.70
CA GLN A 295 19.61 10.74 -31.92
C GLN A 295 20.56 10.66 -33.12
N GLU A 296 20.27 9.73 -34.02
CA GLU A 296 20.97 9.54 -35.28
C GLU A 296 19.99 9.83 -36.43
N PHE A 297 20.49 10.44 -37.49
CA PHE A 297 19.76 10.81 -38.68
C PHE A 297 20.60 10.47 -39.91
N ASP A 298 19.99 10.49 -41.10
CA ASP A 298 20.63 10.04 -42.34
C ASP A 298 22.03 10.63 -42.57
N ASN A 299 22.20 11.94 -42.35
CA ASN A 299 23.45 12.65 -42.61
C ASN A 299 24.05 13.34 -41.38
N SER A 300 23.50 13.17 -40.17
CA SER A 300 24.03 13.86 -38.98
C SER A 300 23.60 13.19 -37.69
N SER A 301 24.31 13.51 -36.60
CA SER A 301 24.10 12.87 -35.30
C SER A 301 24.09 13.91 -34.19
N ALA A 302 23.29 13.66 -33.15
CA ALA A 302 23.21 14.50 -31.96
C ALA A 302 23.69 13.71 -30.74
N PHE A 303 24.64 14.29 -30.00
CA PHE A 303 25.25 13.71 -28.82
C PHE A 303 25.04 14.59 -27.60
N LEU A 304 24.92 13.98 -26.43
CA LEU A 304 24.99 14.65 -25.13
C LEU A 304 26.38 14.42 -24.54
N LEU A 305 27.08 15.51 -24.21
CA LEU A 305 28.43 15.46 -23.64
C LEU A 305 28.63 16.57 -22.61
N HIS A 306 29.77 16.59 -21.95
CA HIS A 306 30.16 17.66 -21.02
C HIS A 306 31.27 18.54 -21.62
N ASP A 307 31.22 19.84 -21.36
CA ASP A 307 32.33 20.74 -21.70
C ASP A 307 33.50 20.62 -20.70
N ALA A 308 34.56 21.40 -20.95
CA ALA A 308 35.73 21.47 -20.07
C ALA A 308 35.42 21.92 -18.63
N ASN A 309 34.26 22.53 -18.38
CA ASN A 309 33.79 22.95 -17.07
C ASN A 309 32.76 21.98 -16.48
N ASP A 310 32.62 20.77 -17.03
CA ASP A 310 31.64 19.74 -16.64
C ASP A 310 30.17 20.18 -16.86
N ALA A 311 29.93 21.17 -17.72
CA ALA A 311 28.59 21.60 -18.07
C ALA A 311 28.05 20.78 -19.25
N LYS A 312 26.81 20.27 -19.10
CA LYS A 312 26.14 19.49 -20.14
C LYS A 312 25.83 20.34 -21.37
N MET A 313 26.05 19.74 -22.53
CA MET A 313 25.74 20.34 -23.82
C MET A 313 25.33 19.27 -24.83
N ILE A 314 24.58 19.70 -25.85
CA ILE A 314 24.25 18.87 -27.00
C ILE A 314 25.18 19.28 -28.14
N ASP A 315 25.87 18.32 -28.74
CA ASP A 315 26.64 18.50 -29.97
C ASP A 315 25.86 17.90 -31.14
N ILE A 316 25.51 18.74 -32.10
CA ILE A 316 24.97 18.28 -33.38
C ILE A 316 26.15 18.25 -34.36
N VAL A 317 26.57 17.05 -34.70
CA VAL A 317 27.66 16.77 -35.64
C VAL A 317 27.08 16.69 -37.04
N TRP A 318 27.43 17.66 -37.88
CA TRP A 318 26.92 17.82 -39.24
C TRP A 318 28.07 17.83 -40.26
N PRO A 319 28.25 16.77 -41.07
CA PRO A 319 29.23 16.75 -42.13
C PRO A 319 28.79 17.67 -43.28
N ILE A 320 29.73 18.45 -43.80
CA ILE A 320 29.53 19.23 -45.01
C ILE A 320 30.08 18.42 -46.17
N LEU A 321 29.21 18.06 -47.10
CA LEU A 321 29.52 17.18 -48.21
C LEU A 321 29.51 17.93 -49.54
N GLU A 322 30.33 17.48 -50.48
CA GLU A 322 30.21 17.88 -51.88
C GLU A 322 29.14 17.04 -52.61
N ASP A 323 28.78 17.43 -53.85
CA ASP A 323 27.82 16.70 -54.68
C ASP A 323 28.23 15.23 -54.89
N ASP A 324 29.54 14.93 -54.90
CA ASP A 324 30.09 13.58 -55.02
C ASP A 324 30.18 12.80 -53.69
N GLN A 325 29.60 13.34 -52.61
CA GLN A 325 29.65 12.81 -51.24
C GLN A 325 31.03 12.87 -50.57
N THR A 326 31.99 13.61 -51.12
CA THR A 326 33.27 13.85 -50.44
C THR A 326 33.05 14.77 -49.23
N LYS A 327 33.56 14.37 -48.06
CA LYS A 327 33.56 15.20 -46.85
C LYS A 327 34.53 16.37 -47.02
N LEU A 328 34.01 17.59 -47.01
CA LEU A 328 34.81 18.82 -47.01
C LEU A 328 35.14 19.27 -45.59
N ALA A 329 34.14 19.26 -44.71
CA ALA A 329 34.23 19.79 -43.37
C ALA A 329 33.24 19.11 -42.42
N THR A 330 33.32 19.43 -41.13
CA THR A 330 32.29 19.08 -40.15
C THR A 330 31.96 20.28 -39.30
N THR A 331 30.66 20.55 -39.19
CA THR A 331 30.11 21.53 -38.28
C THR A 331 29.72 20.81 -36.98
N HIS A 332 30.24 21.31 -35.87
CA HIS A 332 29.77 21.01 -34.53
C HIS A 332 28.92 22.17 -34.06
N PHE A 333 27.63 21.92 -33.85
CA PHE A 333 26.70 22.92 -33.37
C PHE A 333 26.33 22.62 -31.93
N TYR A 334 26.89 23.40 -31.02
CA TYR A 334 26.77 23.20 -29.58
C TYR A 334 25.60 23.99 -29.00
N ILE A 335 24.71 23.27 -28.33
CA ILE A 335 23.56 23.83 -27.61
C ILE A 335 23.81 23.67 -26.11
N ASP A 336 23.65 24.76 -25.36
CA ASP A 336 23.70 24.71 -23.90
C ASP A 336 22.50 23.92 -23.34
N TYR A 337 22.77 22.80 -22.67
CA TYR A 337 21.72 21.98 -22.08
C TYR A 337 20.98 22.72 -20.95
N ALA A 338 21.55 23.79 -20.38
CA ALA A 338 20.87 24.63 -19.40
C ALA A 338 19.59 25.29 -19.99
N LEU A 339 19.60 25.63 -21.28
CA LEU A 339 18.41 26.17 -21.98
C LEU A 339 17.32 25.11 -22.09
N VAL A 340 17.70 23.90 -22.53
CA VAL A 340 16.80 22.74 -22.62
C VAL A 340 16.23 22.41 -21.24
N GLN A 341 17.08 22.38 -20.20
CA GLN A 341 16.68 22.12 -18.82
C GLN A 341 15.75 23.20 -18.27
N LYS A 342 15.95 24.47 -18.64
CA LYS A 342 15.06 25.57 -18.25
C LYS A 342 13.65 25.38 -18.79
N ASP A 343 13.51 24.97 -20.04
CA ASP A 343 12.20 24.73 -20.65
C ASP A 343 11.55 23.45 -20.11
N ILE A 344 12.31 22.38 -19.89
CA ILE A 344 11.84 21.18 -19.18
C ILE A 344 11.33 21.56 -17.78
N ASN A 345 12.08 22.37 -17.02
CA ASN A 345 11.68 22.80 -15.68
C ASN A 345 10.43 23.69 -15.70
N ARG A 346 10.27 24.55 -16.72
CA ARG A 346 9.04 25.34 -16.91
C ARG A 346 7.83 24.44 -17.13
N TYR A 347 7.98 23.45 -18.02
CA TYR A 347 6.95 22.45 -18.28
C TYR A 347 6.61 21.65 -17.00
N VAL A 348 7.61 21.16 -16.26
CA VAL A 348 7.40 20.43 -15.00
C VAL A 348 6.61 21.24 -13.99
N ARG A 349 6.90 22.55 -13.84
CA ARG A 349 6.12 23.42 -12.95
C ARG A 349 4.66 23.55 -13.39
N SER A 350 4.40 23.69 -14.69
CA SER A 350 3.02 23.71 -15.23
C SER A 350 2.30 22.41 -14.95
N LEU A 351 2.93 21.28 -15.29
CA LEU A 351 2.39 19.94 -15.10
C LEU A 351 2.03 19.68 -13.62
N ILE A 352 2.91 20.05 -12.68
CA ILE A 352 2.61 19.93 -11.24
C ILE A 352 1.37 20.73 -10.86
N GLY A 353 1.25 21.97 -11.35
CA GLY A 353 0.09 22.81 -11.10
C GLY A 353 -1.21 22.19 -11.63
N GLU A 354 -1.19 21.71 -12.87
CA GLU A 354 -2.32 21.03 -13.52
C GLU A 354 -2.74 19.75 -12.77
N VAL A 355 -1.76 18.91 -12.41
CA VAL A 355 -1.99 17.67 -11.65
C VAL A 355 -2.60 17.97 -10.28
N LEU A 356 -2.09 18.96 -9.55
CA LEU A 356 -2.63 19.34 -8.25
C LEU A 356 -4.05 19.88 -8.35
N LEU A 357 -4.34 20.67 -9.40
CA LEU A 357 -5.67 21.21 -9.65
C LEU A 357 -6.68 20.10 -9.95
N ILE A 358 -6.33 19.19 -10.88
CA ILE A 358 -7.16 18.02 -11.22
C ILE A 358 -7.37 17.15 -9.99
N TRP A 359 -6.30 16.88 -9.24
CA TRP A 359 -6.34 16.07 -8.03
C TRP A 359 -7.27 16.67 -6.97
N GLY A 360 -7.15 17.98 -6.72
CA GLY A 360 -8.00 18.69 -5.76
C GLY A 360 -9.48 18.65 -6.14
N LEU A 361 -9.80 18.94 -7.41
CA LEU A 361 -11.18 18.92 -7.91
C LEU A 361 -11.81 17.53 -7.82
N VAL A 362 -11.11 16.49 -8.24
CA VAL A 362 -11.63 15.13 -8.21
C VAL A 362 -11.74 14.61 -6.78
N SER A 363 -10.75 14.88 -5.93
CA SER A 363 -10.79 14.52 -4.49
C SER A 363 -12.01 15.14 -3.79
N ALA A 364 -12.27 16.42 -4.01
CA ALA A 364 -13.44 17.12 -3.48
C ALA A 364 -14.76 16.54 -4.03
N SER A 365 -14.80 16.24 -5.33
CA SER A 365 -15.97 15.64 -5.98
C SER A 365 -16.27 14.23 -5.46
N LEU A 366 -15.24 13.40 -5.27
CA LEU A 366 -15.36 12.07 -4.67
C LEU A 366 -15.85 12.15 -3.22
N PHE A 367 -15.38 13.13 -2.46
CA PHE A 367 -15.83 13.35 -1.09
C PHE A 367 -17.32 13.71 -1.05
N LEU A 368 -17.73 14.65 -1.90
CA LEU A 368 -19.12 15.08 -2.03
C LEU A 368 -20.03 13.92 -2.46
N LEU A 369 -19.61 13.14 -3.46
CA LEU A 369 -20.36 11.97 -3.94
C LEU A 369 -20.60 10.95 -2.83
N ILE A 370 -19.55 10.60 -2.07
CA ILE A 370 -19.67 9.67 -0.94
C ILE A 370 -20.57 10.23 0.15
N TYR A 371 -20.52 11.55 0.39
CA TYR A 371 -21.40 12.19 1.36
C TYR A 371 -22.87 12.08 0.94
N VAL A 372 -23.18 12.41 -0.32
CA VAL A 372 -24.53 12.31 -0.90
C VAL A 372 -25.05 10.88 -0.87
N VAL A 373 -24.24 9.90 -1.28
CA VAL A 373 -24.62 8.48 -1.29
C VAL A 373 -24.86 7.94 0.11
N MET A 374 -24.04 8.33 1.09
CA MET A 374 -24.14 7.76 2.45
C MET A 374 -25.23 8.43 3.32
N TYR A 375 -25.67 9.64 2.96
CA TYR A 375 -26.72 10.36 3.69
C TYR A 375 -28.02 9.54 3.89
N PRO A 376 -28.64 8.95 2.85
CA PRO A 376 -29.86 8.16 3.01
C PRO A 376 -29.64 6.89 3.86
N PHE A 377 -28.50 6.22 3.73
CA PHE A 377 -28.16 5.04 4.56
C PHE A 377 -28.08 5.39 6.05
N GLN A 378 -27.57 6.57 6.40
CA GLN A 378 -27.53 7.01 7.79
C GLN A 378 -28.93 7.25 8.35
N ARG A 379 -29.82 7.89 7.57
CA ARG A 379 -31.23 8.05 7.96
C ARG A 379 -31.91 6.70 8.15
N LEU A 380 -31.70 5.76 7.23
CA LEU A 380 -32.23 4.41 7.33
C LEU A 380 -31.74 3.68 8.58
N GLN A 381 -30.44 3.75 8.89
CA GLN A 381 -29.88 3.16 10.11
C GLN A 381 -30.50 3.73 11.39
N VAL A 382 -30.66 5.05 11.47
CA VAL A 382 -31.27 5.73 12.64
C VAL A 382 -32.73 5.33 12.78
N TRP A 383 -33.48 5.31 11.67
CA TRP A 383 -34.87 4.89 11.67
C TRP A 383 -35.03 3.43 12.12
N VAL A 384 -34.24 2.49 11.58
CA VAL A 384 -34.28 1.07 12.00
C VAL A 384 -34.00 0.93 13.50
N LYS A 385 -33.03 1.70 14.03
CA LYS A 385 -32.72 1.68 15.47
C LYS A 385 -33.89 2.15 16.34
N ASN A 386 -34.74 3.03 15.82
CA ASN A 386 -35.86 3.63 16.53
C ASN A 386 -37.18 2.86 16.35
N LEU A 387 -37.26 1.83 15.51
CA LEU A 387 -38.48 1.00 15.34
C LEU A 387 -38.93 0.29 16.62
N ASN A 388 -38.00 -0.02 17.53
CA ASN A 388 -38.31 -0.67 18.81
C ASN A 388 -38.71 0.31 19.92
N THR A 389 -38.71 1.63 19.67
CA THR A 389 -39.07 2.63 20.68
C THR A 389 -40.57 2.93 20.65
N PRO A 390 -41.28 2.89 21.80
CA PRO A 390 -42.71 3.23 21.86
C PRO A 390 -42.96 4.68 21.40
N GLY A 391 -43.84 4.88 20.42
CA GLY A 391 -44.22 6.20 19.91
C GLY A 391 -43.35 6.76 18.77
N ALA A 392 -42.41 6.00 18.23
CA ALA A 392 -41.68 6.38 17.02
C ALA A 392 -42.61 6.39 15.79
N SER A 393 -42.44 7.37 14.89
CA SER A 393 -43.16 7.42 13.62
C SER A 393 -42.83 6.20 12.76
N GLU A 394 -43.84 5.41 12.39
CA GLU A 394 -43.69 4.19 11.58
C GLU A 394 -43.30 4.51 10.13
N ASP A 395 -43.60 5.72 9.64
CA ASP A 395 -43.24 6.14 8.29
C ASP A 395 -41.84 6.73 8.21
N MET A 396 -41.05 6.18 7.30
CA MET A 396 -39.78 6.77 6.89
C MET A 396 -40.04 7.85 5.84
N ASP A 397 -39.65 9.09 6.15
CA ASP A 397 -39.63 10.21 5.19
C ASP A 397 -38.45 10.05 4.21
N ILE A 398 -38.54 9.04 3.34
CA ILE A 398 -37.69 8.83 2.17
C ILE A 398 -38.60 8.65 0.96
N ASP A 399 -38.22 9.28 -0.15
CA ASP A 399 -38.93 9.14 -1.43
C ASP A 399 -38.97 7.67 -1.88
N ALA A 400 -40.17 7.08 -1.87
CA ALA A 400 -40.42 5.69 -2.23
C ALA A 400 -40.12 5.38 -3.72
N SER A 401 -39.93 6.40 -4.56
CA SER A 401 -39.51 6.22 -5.97
C SER A 401 -38.02 5.89 -6.12
N THR A 402 -37.22 6.06 -5.06
CA THR A 402 -35.79 5.73 -5.05
C THR A 402 -35.55 4.27 -4.65
N GLU A 403 -34.45 3.68 -5.11
CA GLU A 403 -34.05 2.30 -4.74
C GLU A 403 -33.97 2.11 -3.22
N ILE A 404 -33.49 3.13 -2.50
CA ILE A 404 -33.39 3.11 -1.03
C ILE A 404 -34.77 3.23 -0.38
N GLY A 405 -35.67 4.05 -0.95
CA GLY A 405 -37.06 4.14 -0.51
C GLY A 405 -37.82 2.82 -0.64
N ALA A 406 -37.62 2.10 -1.75
CA ALA A 406 -38.21 0.78 -1.96
C ALA A 406 -37.72 -0.25 -0.90
N ILE A 407 -36.43 -0.22 -0.56
CA ILE A 407 -35.86 -1.07 0.51
C ILE A 407 -36.47 -0.71 1.87
N ALA A 408 -36.60 0.59 2.17
CA ALA A 408 -37.18 1.06 3.42
C ALA A 408 -38.64 0.60 3.57
N GLN A 409 -39.43 0.70 2.50
CA GLN A 409 -40.82 0.28 2.48
C GLN A 409 -40.95 -1.22 2.74
N ALA A 410 -40.19 -2.05 2.02
CA ALA A 410 -40.19 -3.50 2.21
C ALA A 410 -39.83 -3.90 3.65
N PHE A 411 -38.88 -3.18 4.26
CA PHE A 411 -38.49 -3.42 5.65
C PHE A 411 -39.60 -3.02 6.65
N SER A 412 -40.28 -1.89 6.39
CA SER A 412 -41.43 -1.45 7.19
C SER A 412 -42.56 -2.49 7.16
N ASP A 413 -42.91 -2.98 5.97
CA ASP A 413 -43.96 -3.97 5.78
C ASP A 413 -43.68 -5.27 6.57
N VAL A 414 -42.45 -5.79 6.48
CA VAL A 414 -42.02 -6.99 7.24
C VAL A 414 -42.08 -6.76 8.74
N THR A 415 -41.63 -5.61 9.21
CA THR A 415 -41.61 -5.29 10.65
C THR A 415 -43.03 -5.17 11.21
N ASN A 416 -43.92 -4.51 10.46
CA ASN A 416 -45.33 -4.37 10.82
C ASN A 416 -46.04 -5.73 10.84
N GLN A 417 -45.74 -6.61 9.88
CA GLN A 417 -46.30 -7.96 9.85
C GLN A 417 -45.86 -8.79 11.07
N LEU A 418 -44.57 -8.74 11.43
CA LEU A 418 -44.06 -9.43 12.63
C LEU A 418 -44.71 -8.92 13.93
N LYS A 419 -44.86 -7.60 14.05
CA LYS A 419 -45.48 -6.96 15.22
C LYS A 419 -46.94 -7.39 15.37
N ARG A 420 -47.71 -7.44 14.27
CA ARG A 420 -49.08 -7.97 14.26
C ARG A 420 -49.12 -9.44 14.68
N SER A 421 -48.26 -10.28 14.10
CA SER A 421 -48.20 -11.70 14.47
C SER A 421 -47.85 -11.93 15.95
N GLN A 422 -47.00 -11.10 16.56
CA GLN A 422 -46.72 -11.19 18.00
C GLN A 422 -47.92 -10.82 18.87
N VAL A 423 -48.69 -9.80 18.48
CA VAL A 423 -49.92 -9.41 19.17
C VAL A 423 -50.95 -10.54 19.10
N ASP A 424 -51.16 -11.11 17.91
CA ASP A 424 -52.10 -12.22 17.71
C ASP A 424 -51.71 -13.45 18.54
N LEU A 425 -50.41 -13.77 18.62
CA LEU A 425 -49.89 -14.87 19.45
C LEU A 425 -50.14 -14.63 20.95
N ALA A 426 -49.89 -13.41 21.42
CA ALA A 426 -50.11 -13.04 22.81
C ALA A 426 -51.61 -13.08 23.18
N GLU A 427 -52.49 -12.66 22.27
CA GLU A 427 -53.95 -12.81 22.45
C GLU A 427 -54.38 -14.28 22.48
N GLN A 428 -53.82 -15.13 21.61
CA GLN A 428 -54.11 -16.58 21.64
C GLN A 428 -53.66 -17.23 22.95
N GLU A 429 -52.47 -16.92 23.45
CA GLU A 429 -51.99 -17.43 24.75
C GLU A 429 -52.90 -16.99 25.90
N ARG A 430 -53.34 -15.72 25.87
CA ARG A 430 -54.25 -15.17 26.88
C ARG A 430 -55.63 -15.86 26.84
N LEU A 431 -56.20 -16.06 25.65
CA LEU A 431 -57.45 -16.80 25.48
C LEU A 431 -57.32 -18.26 25.94
N GLN A 432 -56.19 -18.91 25.67
CA GLN A 432 -55.94 -20.26 26.17
C GLN A 432 -55.86 -20.33 27.69
N GLN A 433 -55.20 -19.36 28.34
CA GLN A 433 -55.17 -19.25 29.80
C GLN A 433 -56.57 -19.03 30.38
N GLU A 434 -57.35 -18.11 29.82
CA GLU A 434 -58.73 -17.85 30.26
C GLU A 434 -59.61 -19.10 30.09
N MET A 435 -59.49 -19.82 28.97
CA MET A 435 -60.22 -21.07 28.74
C MET A 435 -59.78 -22.19 29.69
N HIS A 436 -58.50 -22.24 30.06
CA HIS A 436 -57.97 -23.22 31.02
C HIS A 436 -58.48 -22.94 32.45
N ILE A 437 -58.53 -21.66 32.85
CA ILE A 437 -59.11 -21.22 34.12
C ILE A 437 -60.62 -21.51 34.15
N ALA A 438 -61.35 -21.22 33.08
CA ALA A 438 -62.77 -21.50 32.98
C ALA A 438 -63.08 -23.01 33.12
N LYS A 439 -62.25 -23.88 32.53
CA LYS A 439 -62.36 -25.35 32.69
C LYS A 439 -62.11 -25.80 34.12
N GLN A 440 -61.18 -25.19 34.84
CA GLN A 440 -60.91 -25.52 36.24
C GLN A 440 -62.09 -25.13 37.15
N ILE A 441 -62.72 -23.98 36.90
CA ILE A 441 -63.89 -23.52 37.66
C ILE A 441 -65.11 -24.43 37.42
N GLN A 442 -65.29 -24.97 36.21
CA GLN A 442 -66.39 -25.88 35.88
C GLN A 442 -66.26 -27.29 36.48
N GLN A 443 -65.08 -27.67 36.98
CA GLN A 443 -64.80 -28.99 37.56
C GLN A 443 -64.84 -29.01 39.11
N THR A 444 -65.12 -27.87 39.73
CA THR A 444 -65.46 -27.70 41.16
C THR A 444 -66.94 -27.40 41.29
#